data_AF-A0A158J7U5-F1
#
_entry.id   AF-A0A158J7U5-F1
#
_cell.length_a   1.000
_cell.length_b   1.000
_cell.length_c   1.000
_cell.angle_alpha   90.00
_cell.angle_beta   90.00
_cell.angle_gamma   90.00
#
_symmetry.space_group_name_H-M   'P 1'
#
loop_
_entity.id
_entity.type
_entity.pdbx_description
1 polymer ?
#
loop_
_entity_poly.entity_id
_entity_poly.type
_entity_poly.pdbx_seq_one_letter_code
_entity_poly.pdbx_strand_id
1 'polypeptide(L)'
;MAALFDANGTYTGGTVKLNNAWVPAPFSGLRSQLTAYRLVNTVADLQNVSNNLAGTYALGKDIDFSGSSAAFSGVGGATNAAFTGQFDGMGHAIRNVNLQVAADSQTYLALFGVIGTRGVVRNLGVENAYANGWYSGPVAILAGLNQGLISYSHSSGTSSQSWDGSGSAGLVARNDGTIQRSSSTASVFGMDAVGGLAVINNGLIVQSFRGRQYRRRVALLCGRSRCHQQWDNHAILFDRQRIGGLRRRHCGQQFRYDQRILLHVALQSEFVPAGWRRYCAQ
;
A
#
# COMPACT_ATOMS: atom_id res chain seq x y z
N MET A 1 -28.57 -18.28 -11.10
CA MET A 1 -28.50 -18.49 -9.64
C MET A 1 -29.48 -17.52 -9.00
N ALA A 2 -30.44 -18.03 -8.23
CA ALA A 2 -31.41 -17.22 -7.50
C ALA A 2 -30.72 -16.51 -6.32
N ALA A 3 -31.03 -15.23 -6.09
CA ALA A 3 -30.28 -14.37 -5.17
C ALA A 3 -30.99 -14.09 -3.82
N LEU A 4 -32.25 -14.53 -3.64
CA LEU A 4 -33.05 -14.24 -2.45
C LEU A 4 -33.98 -15.43 -2.12
N PHE A 5 -34.17 -15.71 -0.83
CA PHE A 5 -35.04 -16.76 -0.29
C PHE A 5 -36.03 -16.14 0.72
N ASP A 6 -37.27 -16.60 0.75
CA ASP A 6 -38.17 -16.39 1.88
C ASP A 6 -38.18 -17.62 2.81
N ALA A 7 -38.67 -17.43 4.04
CA ALA A 7 -38.67 -18.47 5.07
C ALA A 7 -39.67 -19.62 4.80
N ASN A 8 -40.51 -19.52 3.77
CA ASN A 8 -41.66 -20.40 3.54
C ASN A 8 -41.44 -21.42 2.41
N GLY A 9 -40.25 -21.47 1.81
CA GLY A 9 -39.80 -22.60 1.00
C GLY A 9 -40.56 -22.85 -0.30
N THR A 10 -41.42 -21.92 -0.74
CA THR A 10 -42.18 -22.04 -1.99
C THR A 10 -41.51 -21.18 -3.05
N TYR A 11 -40.79 -21.79 -4.01
CA TYR A 11 -40.01 -21.00 -4.99
C TYR A 11 -40.11 -21.45 -6.44
N THR A 12 -40.20 -20.47 -7.33
CA THR A 12 -39.85 -20.53 -8.75
C THR A 12 -38.66 -19.61 -9.02
N GLY A 13 -37.60 -20.15 -9.62
CA GLY A 13 -36.37 -19.46 -10.03
C GLY A 13 -36.55 -18.15 -10.80
N GLY A 14 -36.49 -17.01 -10.12
CA GLY A 14 -36.30 -15.71 -10.75
C GLY A 14 -34.87 -15.56 -11.30
N THR A 15 -34.74 -15.04 -12.51
CA THR A 15 -33.44 -14.70 -13.11
C THR A 15 -33.06 -13.26 -12.74
N VAL A 16 -31.93 -13.06 -12.07
CA VAL A 16 -31.36 -11.72 -11.88
C VAL A 16 -30.85 -11.21 -13.22
N LYS A 17 -31.49 -10.16 -13.75
CA LYS A 17 -31.03 -9.49 -14.97
C LYS A 17 -29.93 -8.50 -14.62
N LEU A 18 -28.79 -8.62 -15.30
CA LEU A 18 -27.71 -7.64 -15.22
C LEU A 18 -28.06 -6.43 -16.08
N ASN A 19 -27.52 -5.27 -15.71
CA ASN A 19 -27.58 -4.06 -16.51
C ASN A 19 -26.43 -4.09 -17.52
N ASN A 20 -26.73 -4.25 -18.80
CA ASN A 20 -25.73 -4.25 -19.87
C ASN A 20 -24.97 -2.92 -20.00
N ALA A 21 -25.52 -1.82 -19.50
CA ALA A 21 -24.84 -0.52 -19.45
C ALA A 21 -24.02 -0.32 -18.17
N TRP A 22 -23.95 -1.32 -17.28
CA TRP A 22 -23.13 -1.20 -16.09
C TRP A 22 -21.65 -1.14 -16.46
N VAL A 23 -20.99 -0.12 -15.90
CA VAL A 23 -19.55 0.02 -15.90
C VAL A 23 -19.09 0.13 -14.44
N PRO A 24 -17.95 -0.47 -14.06
CA PRO A 24 -17.45 -0.33 -12.71
C PRO A 24 -17.18 1.14 -12.40
N ALA A 25 -17.59 1.58 -11.22
CA ALA A 25 -17.30 2.94 -10.78
C ALA A 25 -15.78 3.18 -10.80
N PRO A 26 -15.32 4.38 -11.21
CA PRO A 26 -13.90 4.71 -11.21
C PRO A 26 -13.24 4.39 -9.86
N PHE A 27 -12.05 3.80 -9.93
CA PHE A 27 -11.24 3.40 -8.77
C PHE A 27 -11.81 2.30 -7.85
N SER A 28 -13.01 1.76 -8.14
CA SER A 28 -13.70 0.81 -7.24
C SER A 28 -13.04 -0.57 -7.11
N GLY A 29 -12.25 -0.98 -8.11
CA GLY A 29 -11.71 -2.33 -8.20
C GLY A 29 -12.75 -3.42 -8.47
N LEU A 30 -14.01 -3.07 -8.76
CA LEU A 30 -15.05 -4.04 -9.11
C LEU A 30 -14.84 -4.60 -10.52
N ARG A 31 -15.04 -5.92 -10.66
CA ARG A 31 -14.93 -6.63 -11.95
C ARG A 31 -16.28 -6.99 -12.57
N SER A 32 -17.32 -7.11 -11.76
CA SER A 32 -18.65 -7.45 -12.21
C SER A 32 -19.70 -6.69 -11.39
N GLN A 33 -20.88 -6.49 -11.99
CA GLN A 33 -22.01 -5.84 -11.35
C GLN A 33 -22.51 -6.61 -10.13
N LEU A 34 -22.53 -7.94 -10.23
CA LEU A 34 -22.83 -8.85 -9.13
C LEU A 34 -21.61 -9.74 -8.92
N THR A 35 -21.10 -9.77 -7.69
CA THR A 35 -19.92 -10.58 -7.35
C THR A 35 -20.31 -11.58 -6.26
N ALA A 36 -20.14 -12.87 -6.53
CA ALA A 36 -20.25 -13.90 -5.51
C ALA A 36 -18.90 -14.08 -4.82
N TYR A 37 -18.87 -13.89 -3.50
CA TYR A 37 -17.65 -13.98 -2.70
C TYR A 37 -17.63 -15.25 -1.87
N ARG A 38 -16.45 -15.89 -1.79
CA ARG A 38 -16.13 -16.84 -0.71
C ARG A 38 -15.70 -16.04 0.51
N LEU A 39 -16.46 -16.15 1.59
CA LEU A 39 -16.14 -15.43 2.83
C LEU A 39 -14.90 -16.02 3.50
N VAL A 40 -14.02 -15.12 3.96
CA VAL A 40 -12.82 -15.43 4.74
C VAL A 40 -13.08 -14.86 6.14
N ASN A 41 -13.27 -15.75 7.12
CA ASN A 41 -13.70 -15.38 8.47
C ASN A 41 -12.66 -15.73 9.54
N THR A 42 -11.67 -16.55 9.20
CA THR A 42 -10.66 -17.04 10.13
C THR A 42 -9.27 -16.97 9.53
N VAL A 43 -8.25 -17.06 10.38
CA VAL A 43 -6.85 -17.20 9.94
C VAL A 43 -6.69 -18.43 9.03
N ALA A 44 -7.39 -19.53 9.35
CA ALA A 44 -7.36 -20.75 8.54
C ALA A 44 -7.98 -20.53 7.14
N ASP A 45 -9.10 -19.80 7.05
CA ASP A 45 -9.69 -19.44 5.76
C ASP A 45 -8.73 -18.59 4.92
N LEU A 46 -8.04 -17.64 5.57
CA LEU A 46 -7.06 -16.78 4.92
C LEU A 46 -5.87 -17.58 4.40
N GLN A 47 -5.38 -18.56 5.16
CA GLN A 47 -4.35 -19.49 4.70
C GLN A 47 -4.84 -20.31 3.48
N ASN A 48 -6.09 -20.77 3.51
CA ASN A 48 -6.73 -21.55 2.45
C ASN A 48 -7.02 -20.76 1.17
N VAL A 49 -6.86 -19.43 1.15
CA VAL A 49 -6.87 -18.63 -0.09
C VAL A 49 -5.79 -19.13 -1.05
N SER A 50 -4.65 -19.58 -0.52
CA SER A 50 -3.54 -20.12 -1.32
C SER A 50 -3.91 -21.38 -2.10
N ASN A 51 -4.96 -22.11 -1.71
CA ASN A 51 -5.42 -23.30 -2.43
C ASN A 51 -6.21 -22.95 -3.71
N ASN A 52 -6.67 -21.71 -3.86
CA ASN A 52 -7.31 -21.24 -5.08
C ASN A 52 -7.04 -19.73 -5.28
N LEU A 53 -5.87 -19.42 -5.83
CA LEU A 53 -5.39 -18.06 -6.04
C LEU A 53 -6.15 -17.26 -7.11
N ALA A 54 -6.97 -17.92 -7.92
CA ALA A 54 -7.84 -17.28 -8.91
C ALA A 54 -9.26 -16.99 -8.37
N GLY A 55 -9.55 -17.38 -7.14
CA GLY A 55 -10.87 -17.25 -6.52
C GLY A 55 -11.27 -15.80 -6.19
N THR A 56 -12.54 -15.63 -5.86
CA THR A 56 -13.12 -14.34 -5.45
C THR A 56 -13.49 -14.40 -3.97
N TYR A 57 -12.89 -13.53 -3.18
CA TYR A 57 -12.86 -13.57 -1.73
C TYR A 57 -13.31 -12.24 -1.14
N ALA A 58 -14.02 -12.32 -0.02
CA ALA A 58 -14.26 -11.17 0.83
C ALA A 58 -14.03 -11.51 2.30
N LEU A 59 -13.54 -10.57 3.08
CA LEU A 59 -13.60 -10.69 4.53
C LEU A 59 -15.06 -10.62 4.97
N GLY A 60 -15.53 -11.62 5.72
CA GLY A 60 -16.87 -11.57 6.35
C GLY A 60 -16.85 -10.99 7.77
N LYS A 61 -15.65 -10.82 8.34
CA LYS A 61 -15.37 -10.10 9.59
C LYS A 61 -13.89 -9.75 9.66
N ASP A 62 -13.52 -8.99 10.68
CA ASP A 62 -12.11 -8.76 11.00
C ASP A 62 -11.41 -10.08 11.35
N ILE A 63 -10.18 -10.23 10.89
CA ILE A 63 -9.30 -11.36 11.21
C ILE A 63 -8.21 -10.84 12.13
N ASP A 64 -8.10 -11.40 13.33
CA ASP A 64 -7.09 -11.01 14.31
C ASP A 64 -6.13 -12.17 14.59
N PHE A 65 -4.83 -11.90 14.48
CA PHE A 65 -3.74 -12.83 14.78
C PHE A 65 -3.23 -12.72 16.22
N SER A 66 -3.80 -11.87 17.07
CA SER A 66 -3.34 -11.65 18.47
C SER A 66 -3.27 -12.93 19.32
N GLY A 67 -4.05 -13.96 19.01
CA GLY A 67 -4.01 -15.28 19.66
C GLY A 67 -2.89 -16.21 19.18
N SER A 68 -2.05 -15.79 18.22
CA SER A 68 -1.01 -16.62 17.60
C SER A 68 0.30 -15.84 17.45
N SER A 69 1.40 -16.44 17.91
CA SER A 69 2.75 -15.94 17.62
C SER A 69 3.34 -16.53 16.34
N ALA A 70 2.67 -17.51 15.72
CA ALA A 70 3.15 -18.20 14.54
C ALA A 70 3.25 -17.23 13.35
N ALA A 71 4.37 -17.31 12.64
CA ALA A 71 4.56 -16.58 11.40
C ALA A 71 3.54 -17.06 10.36
N PHE A 72 2.80 -16.12 9.78
CA PHE A 72 1.88 -16.38 8.68
C PHE A 72 2.67 -16.54 7.39
N SER A 73 2.46 -17.67 6.70
CA SER A 73 2.96 -17.85 5.35
C SER A 73 2.02 -17.10 4.40
N GLY A 74 2.51 -15.98 3.86
CA GLY A 74 1.76 -15.10 2.97
C GLY A 74 0.99 -15.85 1.88
N VAL A 75 -0.10 -15.24 1.39
CA VAL A 75 -0.92 -15.78 0.31
C VAL A 75 -0.02 -16.07 -0.91
N GLY A 76 -0.13 -17.31 -1.42
CA GLY A 76 0.78 -17.85 -2.43
C GLY A 76 1.87 -18.77 -1.87
N GLY A 77 1.98 -18.86 -0.53
CA GLY A 77 2.92 -19.74 0.17
C GLY A 77 4.38 -19.39 -0.07
N ALA A 78 5.27 -20.36 0.22
CA ALA A 78 6.72 -20.17 0.12
C ALA A 78 7.22 -19.87 -1.31
N THR A 79 6.54 -20.38 -2.32
CA THR A 79 6.88 -20.12 -3.74
C THR A 79 6.41 -18.76 -4.24
N ASN A 80 5.73 -17.97 -3.39
CA ASN A 80 5.12 -16.70 -3.76
C ASN A 80 4.22 -16.80 -5.01
N ALA A 81 3.44 -17.88 -5.12
CA ALA A 81 2.53 -18.08 -6.25
C ALA A 81 1.53 -16.91 -6.37
N ALA A 82 1.35 -16.42 -7.60
CA ALA A 82 0.65 -15.16 -7.84
C ALA A 82 -0.87 -15.27 -7.57
N PHE A 83 -1.37 -14.38 -6.71
CA PHE A 83 -2.81 -14.16 -6.54
C PHE A 83 -3.37 -13.45 -7.78
N THR A 84 -4.28 -14.10 -8.49
CA THR A 84 -4.87 -13.62 -9.75
C THR A 84 -6.38 -13.39 -9.68
N GLY A 85 -6.97 -13.67 -8.52
CA GLY A 85 -8.38 -13.47 -8.22
C GLY A 85 -8.71 -12.07 -7.70
N GLN A 86 -9.80 -11.97 -6.94
CA GLN A 86 -10.21 -10.73 -6.28
C GLN A 86 -10.32 -10.96 -4.77
N PHE A 87 -9.69 -10.10 -3.99
CA PHE A 87 -9.79 -10.09 -2.53
C PHE A 87 -10.32 -8.74 -2.07
N ASP A 88 -11.45 -8.76 -1.38
CA ASP A 88 -12.14 -7.57 -0.89
C ASP A 88 -12.17 -7.55 0.64
N GLY A 89 -11.65 -6.51 1.26
CA GLY A 89 -11.76 -6.38 2.70
C GLY A 89 -13.18 -6.02 3.15
N MET A 90 -14.05 -5.50 2.27
CA MET A 90 -15.43 -5.11 2.61
C MET A 90 -15.55 -4.22 3.88
N GLY A 91 -14.51 -3.42 4.17
CA GLY A 91 -14.46 -2.58 5.37
C GLY A 91 -13.90 -3.26 6.62
N HIS A 92 -13.55 -4.54 6.53
CA HIS A 92 -12.86 -5.29 7.58
C HIS A 92 -11.34 -5.22 7.46
N ALA A 93 -10.66 -5.54 8.56
CA ALA A 93 -9.21 -5.52 8.66
C ALA A 93 -8.62 -6.89 9.03
N ILE A 94 -7.39 -7.11 8.58
CA ILE A 94 -6.49 -8.16 9.07
C ILE A 94 -5.55 -7.50 10.07
N ARG A 95 -5.57 -7.94 11.33
CA ARG A 95 -4.81 -7.32 12.43
C ARG A 95 -3.72 -8.22 12.97
N ASN A 96 -2.64 -7.59 13.43
CA ASN A 96 -1.58 -8.23 14.21
C ASN A 96 -0.87 -9.38 13.46
N VAL A 97 -0.95 -9.41 12.13
CA VAL A 97 -0.32 -10.47 11.33
C VAL A 97 1.19 -10.43 11.50
N ASN A 98 1.77 -11.58 11.84
CA ASN A 98 3.21 -11.76 11.97
C ASN A 98 3.78 -12.34 10.66
N LEU A 99 4.52 -11.55 9.90
CA LEU A 99 5.15 -11.93 8.63
C LEU A 99 6.66 -12.00 8.85
N GLN A 100 7.19 -13.21 9.01
CA GLN A 100 8.62 -13.44 9.25
C GLN A 100 9.16 -14.57 8.40
N VAL A 101 10.38 -14.39 7.92
CA VAL A 101 11.17 -15.49 7.35
C VAL A 101 12.60 -15.40 7.87
N ALA A 102 13.14 -16.55 8.26
CA ALA A 102 14.48 -16.66 8.87
C ALA A 102 15.58 -17.11 7.88
N ALA A 103 15.23 -17.45 6.63
CA ALA A 103 16.17 -17.93 5.62
C ALA A 103 15.66 -17.65 4.19
N ASP A 104 16.55 -17.78 3.19
CA ASP A 104 16.40 -17.46 1.74
C ASP A 104 15.32 -18.24 0.97
N SER A 105 14.30 -18.77 1.65
CA SER A 105 13.26 -19.61 1.06
C SER A 105 12.13 -18.84 0.38
N GLN A 106 12.11 -17.51 0.46
CA GLN A 106 11.07 -16.66 -0.12
C GLN A 106 11.67 -15.51 -0.92
N THR A 107 11.06 -15.19 -2.06
CA THR A 107 11.47 -14.03 -2.87
C THR A 107 10.83 -12.75 -2.32
N TYR A 108 9.61 -12.83 -1.81
CA TYR A 108 8.80 -11.69 -1.37
C TYR A 108 8.15 -11.95 -0.02
N LEU A 109 8.47 -11.17 1.01
CA LEU A 109 7.84 -11.26 2.33
C LEU A 109 6.74 -10.21 2.45
N ALA A 110 5.47 -10.64 2.40
CA ALA A 110 4.29 -9.80 2.57
C ALA A 110 3.02 -10.65 2.78
N LEU A 111 1.89 -10.03 3.14
CA LEU A 111 0.59 -10.70 3.22
C LEU A 111 0.21 -11.38 1.90
N PHE A 112 0.40 -10.70 0.78
CA PHE A 112 0.38 -11.29 -0.57
C PHE A 112 1.80 -11.28 -1.11
N GLY A 113 2.40 -12.46 -1.34
CA GLY A 113 3.74 -12.51 -1.93
C GLY A 113 3.78 -11.79 -3.28
N VAL A 114 2.89 -12.21 -4.18
CA VAL A 114 2.69 -11.60 -5.50
C VAL A 114 1.19 -11.41 -5.76
N ILE A 115 0.81 -10.20 -6.12
CA ILE A 115 -0.48 -9.92 -6.78
C ILE A 115 -0.22 -9.91 -8.28
N GLY A 116 -0.72 -10.92 -8.99
CA GLY A 116 -0.51 -11.06 -10.43
C GLY A 116 -1.26 -10.00 -11.24
N THR A 117 -1.03 -9.96 -12.55
CA THR A 117 -1.63 -8.97 -13.49
C THR A 117 -3.16 -8.93 -13.45
N ARG A 118 -3.79 -10.07 -13.15
CA ARG A 118 -5.25 -10.19 -12.97
C ARG A 118 -5.69 -10.09 -11.51
N GLY A 119 -4.79 -9.94 -10.54
CA GLY A 119 -5.13 -9.82 -9.14
C GLY A 119 -5.77 -8.47 -8.82
N VAL A 120 -6.77 -8.48 -7.95
CA VAL A 120 -7.33 -7.27 -7.33
C VAL A 120 -7.35 -7.44 -5.83
N VAL A 121 -6.75 -6.50 -5.09
CA VAL A 121 -6.88 -6.40 -3.64
C VAL A 121 -7.48 -5.04 -3.32
N ARG A 122 -8.65 -5.03 -2.69
CA ARG A 122 -9.40 -3.78 -2.46
C ARG A 122 -10.01 -3.67 -1.08
N ASN A 123 -10.24 -2.43 -0.64
CA ASN A 123 -10.90 -2.10 0.63
C ASN A 123 -10.32 -2.85 1.83
N LEU A 124 -9.01 -3.11 1.82
CA LEU A 124 -8.37 -3.99 2.80
C LEU A 124 -7.46 -3.19 3.74
N GLY A 125 -7.78 -3.25 5.02
CA GLY A 125 -6.88 -2.81 6.08
C GLY A 125 -5.98 -3.95 6.54
N VAL A 126 -4.66 -3.72 6.57
CA VAL A 126 -3.69 -4.60 7.23
C VAL A 126 -3.07 -3.83 8.38
N GLU A 127 -3.58 -4.06 9.58
CA GLU A 127 -3.37 -3.19 10.73
C GLU A 127 -2.44 -3.82 11.76
N ASN A 128 -1.54 -3.00 12.31
CA ASN A 128 -0.55 -3.41 13.30
C ASN A 128 0.22 -4.68 12.88
N ALA A 129 0.54 -4.79 11.59
CA ALA A 129 1.31 -5.91 11.09
C ALA A 129 2.78 -5.82 11.51
N TYR A 130 3.42 -6.97 11.66
CA TYR A 130 4.85 -7.06 11.90
C TYR A 130 5.49 -7.82 10.75
N ALA A 131 6.14 -7.12 9.83
CA ALA A 131 6.88 -7.69 8.73
C ALA A 131 8.39 -7.57 8.98
N ASN A 132 9.08 -8.69 9.15
CA ASN A 132 10.50 -8.71 9.45
C ASN A 132 11.25 -9.79 8.66
N GLY A 133 12.06 -9.36 7.69
CA GLY A 133 12.88 -10.24 6.85
C GLY A 133 14.33 -10.31 7.31
N TRP A 134 14.81 -11.53 7.55
CA TRP A 134 16.23 -11.85 7.81
C TRP A 134 16.94 -12.39 6.56
N TYR A 135 16.71 -11.73 5.43
CA TYR A 135 17.26 -12.11 4.13
C TYR A 135 17.36 -10.88 3.20
N SER A 136 17.99 -11.02 2.04
CA SER A 136 18.28 -9.93 1.09
C SER A 136 17.11 -9.56 0.17
N GLY A 137 15.99 -10.28 0.25
CA GLY A 137 14.83 -10.02 -0.60
C GLY A 137 13.90 -8.92 -0.07
N PRO A 138 12.97 -8.45 -0.92
CA PRO A 138 12.04 -7.37 -0.62
C PRO A 138 11.02 -7.72 0.47
N VAL A 139 10.85 -6.79 1.41
CA VAL A 139 9.87 -6.89 2.51
C VAL A 139 8.81 -5.81 2.38
N ALA A 140 7.53 -6.17 2.57
CA ALA A 140 6.44 -5.21 2.70
C ALA A 140 5.28 -5.79 3.52
N ILE A 141 4.31 -4.95 3.89
CA ILE A 141 3.15 -5.43 4.66
C ILE A 141 2.09 -6.04 3.74
N LEU A 142 1.61 -5.30 2.74
CA LEU A 142 0.47 -5.74 1.93
C LEU A 142 0.91 -6.65 0.78
N ALA A 143 1.86 -6.21 -0.04
CA ALA A 143 2.31 -7.00 -1.18
C ALA A 143 3.82 -6.91 -1.41
N GLY A 144 4.47 -8.02 -1.75
CA GLY A 144 5.88 -7.98 -2.15
C GLY A 144 6.02 -7.42 -3.56
N LEU A 145 5.34 -8.05 -4.51
CA LEU A 145 5.20 -7.55 -5.88
C LEU A 145 3.72 -7.33 -6.22
N ASN A 146 3.38 -6.12 -6.67
CA ASN A 146 2.09 -5.84 -7.27
C ASN A 146 2.22 -5.68 -8.78
N GLN A 147 1.62 -6.58 -9.55
CA GLN A 147 1.40 -6.44 -11.00
C GLN A 147 -0.06 -6.17 -11.34
N GLY A 148 -0.96 -6.30 -10.37
CA GLY A 148 -2.39 -6.10 -10.52
C GLY A 148 -2.87 -4.75 -9.99
N LEU A 149 -4.05 -4.75 -9.38
CA LEU A 149 -4.67 -3.57 -8.81
C LEU A 149 -4.75 -3.65 -7.27
N ILE A 150 -4.23 -2.62 -6.60
CA ILE A 150 -4.48 -2.36 -5.20
C ILE A 150 -5.29 -1.06 -5.10
N SER A 151 -6.45 -1.11 -4.45
CA SER A 151 -7.34 0.06 -4.34
C SER A 151 -8.00 0.20 -2.98
N TYR A 152 -7.98 1.39 -2.38
CA TYR A 152 -8.61 1.63 -1.07
C TYR A 152 -8.06 0.72 0.04
N SER A 153 -6.77 0.43 -0.01
CA SER A 153 -6.12 -0.44 0.97
C SER A 153 -5.16 0.36 1.83
N HIS A 154 -5.06 -0.01 3.10
CA HIS A 154 -4.15 0.65 4.03
C HIS A 154 -3.32 -0.35 4.82
N SER A 155 -2.09 0.03 5.16
CA SER A 155 -1.24 -0.75 6.04
C SER A 155 -0.73 0.06 7.23
N SER A 156 -0.60 -0.59 8.38
CA SER A 156 0.05 -0.04 9.57
C SER A 156 0.83 -1.11 10.32
N GLY A 157 1.70 -0.68 11.24
CA GLY A 157 2.59 -1.55 11.99
C GLY A 157 4.06 -1.29 11.64
N THR A 158 4.86 -2.34 11.55
CA THR A 158 6.31 -2.25 11.30
C THR A 158 6.71 -3.12 10.12
N SER A 159 7.55 -2.58 9.23
CA SER A 159 8.19 -3.34 8.15
C SER A 159 9.69 -3.14 8.23
N SER A 160 10.45 -4.21 8.45
CA SER A 160 11.90 -4.14 8.71
C SER A 160 12.65 -5.20 7.92
N GLN A 161 13.77 -4.80 7.32
CA GLN A 161 14.69 -5.69 6.63
C GLN A 161 16.08 -5.52 7.22
N SER A 162 16.67 -6.64 7.69
CA SER A 162 17.85 -6.63 8.58
C SER A 162 19.18 -6.92 7.87
N TRP A 163 19.19 -7.01 6.54
CA TRP A 163 20.36 -7.38 5.72
C TRP A 163 20.53 -6.38 4.57
N ASP A 164 21.68 -6.37 3.91
CA ASP A 164 21.82 -5.61 2.65
C ASP A 164 21.01 -6.31 1.54
N GLY A 165 20.26 -5.54 0.73
CA GLY A 165 19.40 -6.10 -0.31
C GLY A 165 18.34 -5.17 -0.91
N SER A 166 17.15 -5.73 -1.13
CA SER A 166 16.09 -5.07 -1.92
C SER A 166 15.33 -3.98 -1.18
N GLY A 167 15.45 -3.93 0.15
CA GLY A 167 14.82 -2.93 1.00
C GLY A 167 13.43 -3.30 1.50
N SER A 168 12.80 -2.35 2.18
CA SER A 168 11.54 -2.53 2.91
C SER A 168 10.52 -1.43 2.57
N ALA A 169 9.23 -1.78 2.48
CA ALA A 169 8.15 -0.82 2.22
C ALA A 169 6.96 -0.94 3.16
N GLY A 170 6.30 0.19 3.39
CA GLY A 170 5.09 0.24 4.20
C GLY A 170 3.91 -0.49 3.56
N LEU A 171 3.69 -0.36 2.24
CA LEU A 171 2.57 -0.98 1.54
C LEU A 171 3.01 -2.09 0.58
N VAL A 172 3.80 -1.76 -0.44
CA VAL A 172 4.20 -2.69 -1.51
C VAL A 172 5.70 -2.60 -1.74
N ALA A 173 6.47 -3.69 -1.77
CA ALA A 173 7.91 -3.56 -2.00
C ALA A 173 8.23 -3.11 -3.44
N ARG A 174 7.64 -3.78 -4.44
CA ARG A 174 7.72 -3.41 -5.86
C ARG A 174 6.34 -3.30 -6.49
N ASN A 175 6.07 -2.16 -7.11
CA ASN A 175 4.85 -1.92 -7.87
C ASN A 175 5.13 -1.86 -9.38
N ASP A 176 4.66 -2.87 -10.12
CA ASP A 176 4.60 -2.91 -11.58
C ASP A 176 3.16 -2.73 -12.11
N GLY A 177 2.16 -2.70 -11.23
CA GLY A 177 0.74 -2.49 -11.53
C GLY A 177 0.21 -1.12 -11.06
N THR A 178 -1.03 -1.09 -10.58
CA THR A 178 -1.69 0.14 -10.12
C THR A 178 -1.96 0.11 -8.62
N ILE A 179 -1.55 1.16 -7.92
CA ILE A 179 -1.93 1.46 -6.54
C ILE A 179 -2.73 2.76 -6.55
N GLN A 180 -3.97 2.70 -6.07
CA GLN A 180 -4.84 3.87 -6.04
C GLN A 180 -5.54 4.03 -4.70
N ARG A 181 -5.70 5.28 -4.24
CA ARG A 181 -6.44 5.59 -3.00
C ARG A 181 -6.00 4.77 -1.79
N SER A 182 -4.71 4.44 -1.74
CA SER A 182 -4.15 3.54 -0.74
C SER A 182 -3.17 4.30 0.15
N SER A 183 -2.95 3.80 1.36
CA SER A 183 -2.08 4.49 2.30
C SER A 183 -1.25 3.55 3.15
N SER A 184 -0.17 4.08 3.73
CA SER A 184 0.54 3.39 4.78
C SER A 184 0.93 4.33 5.90
N THR A 185 0.73 3.90 7.13
CA THR A 185 1.29 4.55 8.32
C THR A 185 2.38 3.70 8.95
N ALA A 186 2.89 2.68 8.26
CA ALA A 186 3.88 1.78 8.82
C ALA A 186 5.19 2.49 9.15
N SER A 187 5.84 2.04 10.22
CA SER A 187 7.25 2.35 10.49
C SER A 187 8.12 1.41 9.65
N VAL A 188 8.95 1.99 8.78
CA VAL A 188 9.74 1.23 7.81
C VAL A 188 11.21 1.36 8.14
N PHE A 189 11.89 0.23 8.26
CA PHE A 189 13.31 0.11 8.57
C PHE A 189 14.01 -0.76 7.53
N GLY A 190 15.25 -0.43 7.20
CA GLY A 190 16.06 -1.18 6.26
C GLY A 190 17.51 -0.72 6.32
N MET A 191 18.44 -1.60 5.97
CA MET A 191 19.84 -1.21 5.73
C MET A 191 19.99 -0.48 4.38
N ASP A 192 19.08 -0.77 3.46
CA ASP A 192 19.02 -0.27 2.09
C ASP A 192 17.85 0.71 1.85
N ALA A 193 17.39 0.83 0.60
CA ALA A 193 16.28 1.68 0.22
C ALA A 193 14.99 1.34 1.00
N VAL A 194 14.38 2.35 1.61
CA VAL A 194 13.08 2.25 2.29
C VAL A 194 12.02 3.07 1.57
N GLY A 195 10.81 2.52 1.47
CA GLY A 195 9.68 3.16 0.81
C GLY A 195 8.48 3.33 1.75
N GLY A 196 7.92 4.56 1.84
CA GLY A 196 6.70 4.77 2.62
C GLY A 196 5.51 3.99 2.05
N LEU A 197 5.31 4.05 0.73
CA LEU A 197 4.34 3.22 0.01
C LEU A 197 5.04 2.11 -0.77
N ALA A 198 6.06 2.46 -1.57
CA ALA A 198 6.83 1.47 -2.33
C ALA A 198 8.32 1.76 -2.40
N VAL A 199 9.14 0.70 -2.47
CA VAL A 199 10.58 0.85 -2.72
C VAL A 199 10.82 1.11 -4.20
N ILE A 200 10.30 0.23 -5.06
CA ILE A 200 10.39 0.31 -6.52
C ILE A 200 9.00 0.55 -7.09
N ASN A 201 8.86 1.54 -7.96
CA ASN A 201 7.63 1.79 -8.69
C ASN A 201 7.90 1.90 -10.20
N ASN A 202 7.48 0.89 -10.96
CA ASN A 202 7.43 0.88 -12.42
C ASN A 202 6.01 1.10 -12.97
N GLY A 203 4.99 1.00 -12.11
CA GLY A 203 3.60 1.22 -12.45
C GLY A 203 3.03 2.57 -11.99
N LEU A 204 1.72 2.62 -11.76
CA LEU A 204 0.99 3.84 -11.38
C LEU A 204 0.71 3.87 -9.86
N ILE A 205 1.01 4.99 -9.22
CA ILE A 205 0.55 5.32 -7.87
C ILE A 205 -0.24 6.62 -7.93
N VAL A 206 -1.53 6.58 -7.59
CA VAL A 206 -2.43 7.74 -7.72
C VAL A 206 -3.29 7.93 -6.47
N GLN A 207 -3.49 9.18 -6.05
CA GLN A 207 -4.30 9.53 -4.86
C GLN A 207 -3.92 8.72 -3.60
N SER A 208 -2.64 8.39 -3.44
CA SER A 208 -2.13 7.52 -2.37
C SER A 208 -1.11 8.26 -1.52
N PHE A 209 -1.07 8.00 -0.21
CA PHE A 209 -0.26 8.78 0.72
C PHE A 209 0.36 7.95 1.84
N ARG A 210 1.51 8.38 2.34
CA ARG A 210 2.08 7.91 3.60
C ARG A 210 1.53 8.76 4.74
N GLY A 211 0.76 8.18 5.66
CA GLY A 211 0.31 8.88 6.87
C GLY A 211 1.42 9.01 7.92
N ARG A 212 1.44 10.10 8.70
CA ARG A 212 2.43 10.28 9.77
C ARG A 212 2.09 9.39 10.96
N GLN A 213 3.07 8.60 11.43
CA GLN A 213 3.09 8.16 12.83
C GLN A 213 3.86 9.20 13.64
N TYR A 214 3.33 9.59 14.79
CA TYR A 214 3.92 10.61 15.68
C TYR A 214 5.24 10.18 16.36
N ARG A 215 5.92 9.13 15.86
CA ARG A 215 7.21 8.66 16.40
C ARG A 215 8.27 8.60 15.29
N ARG A 216 9.17 9.60 15.33
CA ARG A 216 10.49 9.80 14.68
C ARG A 216 10.86 9.02 13.38
N ARG A 217 11.06 9.84 12.33
CA ARG A 217 11.97 9.79 11.14
C ARG A 217 11.62 9.01 9.85
N VAL A 218 11.65 9.80 8.76
CA VAL A 218 12.05 9.64 7.34
C VAL A 218 11.66 8.37 6.57
N ALA A 219 10.67 8.50 5.68
CA ALA A 219 10.57 7.70 4.45
C ALA A 219 9.94 8.55 3.33
N LEU A 220 10.55 8.54 2.14
CA LEU A 220 10.01 9.14 0.92
C LEU A 220 8.80 8.34 0.41
N LEU A 221 7.92 8.99 -0.37
CA LEU A 221 6.76 8.33 -0.98
C LEU A 221 7.16 7.14 -1.86
N CYS A 222 8.32 7.23 -2.53
CA CYS A 222 8.94 6.17 -3.33
C CYS A 222 10.47 6.22 -3.18
N GLY A 223 11.13 5.05 -3.15
CA GLY A 223 12.58 4.93 -2.90
C GLY A 223 13.49 5.06 -4.13
N ARG A 224 13.28 4.28 -5.20
CA ARG A 224 14.25 4.11 -6.31
C ARG A 224 13.77 4.45 -7.75
N SER A 225 12.59 5.05 -7.97
CA SER A 225 12.05 5.26 -9.35
C SER A 225 11.59 6.69 -9.66
N ARG A 226 11.69 7.11 -10.93
CA ARG A 226 11.24 8.42 -11.47
C ARG A 226 9.74 8.62 -11.22
N CYS A 227 9.36 9.45 -10.25
CA CYS A 227 7.99 9.93 -10.13
C CYS A 227 7.68 10.84 -11.33
N HIS A 228 6.83 10.38 -12.25
CA HIS A 228 6.18 11.28 -13.20
C HIS A 228 5.42 12.35 -12.39
N GLN A 229 5.67 13.62 -12.72
CA GLN A 229 5.07 14.77 -12.07
C GLN A 229 3.55 14.64 -12.03
N GLN A 230 2.97 14.64 -10.83
CA GLN A 230 1.59 15.09 -10.65
C GLN A 230 1.53 15.88 -9.34
N TRP A 231 1.90 17.15 -9.47
CA TRP A 231 1.88 18.18 -8.42
C TRP A 231 0.51 18.86 -8.31
N ASP A 232 -0.57 18.16 -8.65
CA ASP A 232 -1.92 18.62 -8.37
C ASP A 232 -2.59 17.56 -7.51
N ASN A 233 -2.38 17.67 -6.19
CA ASN A 233 -3.32 17.34 -5.10
C ASN A 233 -2.60 17.41 -3.75
N HIS A 234 -2.63 18.62 -3.18
CA HIS A 234 -2.31 19.04 -1.80
C HIS A 234 -1.60 18.02 -0.89
N ALA A 235 -0.26 18.02 -0.92
CA ALA A 235 0.55 17.81 0.27
C ALA A 235 1.03 19.18 0.77
N ILE A 236 0.15 19.92 1.46
CA ILE A 236 0.51 21.19 2.10
C ILE A 236 1.47 20.86 3.26
N LEU A 237 2.74 21.24 3.11
CA LEU A 237 3.74 21.21 4.15
C LEU A 237 3.80 22.59 4.81
N PHE A 238 3.20 22.75 5.99
CA PHE A 238 3.62 23.79 6.94
C PHE A 238 4.36 23.11 8.08
N ASP A 239 5.62 23.50 8.30
CA ASP A 239 6.23 23.42 9.62
C ASP A 239 7.26 24.56 9.80
N ARG A 240 6.84 25.59 10.52
CA ARG A 240 7.76 26.50 11.22
C ARG A 240 8.22 25.75 12.47
N GLN A 241 9.49 25.35 12.56
CA GLN A 241 10.40 25.61 13.69
C GLN A 241 11.77 24.89 13.52
N ARG A 242 12.84 25.70 13.62
CA ARG A 242 14.24 25.37 14.00
C ARG A 242 15.03 24.39 13.12
N ILE A 243 15.74 24.93 12.14
CA ILE A 243 16.97 24.33 11.60
C ILE A 243 18.14 24.75 12.50
N GLY A 244 18.58 23.84 13.36
CA GLY A 244 19.87 23.90 14.03
C GLY A 244 20.82 22.90 13.37
N GLY A 245 21.85 23.41 12.69
CA GLY A 245 23.13 22.76 12.43
C GLY A 245 23.17 21.40 11.71
N LEU A 246 23.32 21.43 10.38
CA LEU A 246 23.96 20.33 9.64
C LEU A 246 25.24 20.86 8.98
N ARG A 247 26.38 20.38 9.47
CA ARG A 247 27.73 20.67 8.98
C ARG A 247 27.88 20.18 7.53
N ARG A 248 28.49 21.04 6.71
CA ARG A 248 28.95 20.77 5.33
C ARG A 248 29.80 19.50 5.26
N ARG A 249 29.52 18.60 4.32
CA ARG A 249 30.55 17.85 3.58
C ARG A 249 30.14 17.63 2.13
N HIS A 250 31.06 18.09 1.28
CA HIS A 250 31.31 17.81 -0.14
C HIS A 250 30.20 18.01 -1.19
N CYS A 251 30.34 19.17 -1.83
CA CYS A 251 29.85 19.50 -3.17
C CYS A 251 30.85 18.95 -4.20
N GLY A 252 30.35 18.37 -5.29
CA GLY A 252 31.16 18.02 -6.45
C GLY A 252 30.57 16.88 -7.27
N GLN A 253 29.54 17.14 -8.07
CA GLN A 253 29.41 16.67 -9.45
C GLN A 253 28.36 17.53 -10.18
N GLN A 254 28.78 18.11 -11.30
CA GLN A 254 28.00 18.96 -12.19
C GLN A 254 26.90 18.16 -12.90
N PHE A 255 25.66 18.65 -12.83
CA PHE A 255 24.71 18.48 -13.93
C PHE A 255 24.20 19.87 -14.31
N ARG A 256 24.56 20.30 -15.53
CA ARG A 256 24.01 21.51 -16.16
C ARG A 256 22.51 21.29 -16.38
N TYR A 257 21.68 22.20 -15.91
CA TYR A 257 20.32 22.37 -16.44
C TYR A 257 20.13 23.82 -16.86
N ASP A 258 19.62 23.95 -18.07
CA ASP A 258 19.44 25.15 -18.86
C ASP A 258 18.37 26.06 -18.24
N GLN A 259 18.60 27.38 -18.32
CA GLN A 259 17.70 28.40 -17.81
C GLN A 259 16.62 28.70 -18.85
N ARG A 260 15.35 28.62 -18.45
CA ARG A 260 14.23 29.52 -18.83
C ARG A 260 12.92 28.86 -18.44
N ILE A 261 12.23 29.45 -17.46
CA ILE A 261 10.78 29.73 -17.46
C ILE A 261 10.56 30.70 -16.30
N LEU A 262 10.31 31.96 -16.67
CA LEU A 262 9.68 32.94 -15.80
C LEU A 262 8.21 32.54 -15.65
N LEU A 263 7.73 32.36 -14.42
CA LEU A 263 6.31 32.41 -14.14
C LEU A 263 6.06 33.38 -12.98
N HIS A 264 5.42 34.49 -13.33
CA HIS A 264 4.85 35.45 -12.38
C HIS A 264 3.76 34.74 -11.56
N VAL A 265 3.86 34.80 -10.23
CA VAL A 265 2.74 34.50 -9.33
C VAL A 265 2.38 35.79 -8.61
N ALA A 266 1.20 36.31 -8.93
CA ALA A 266 0.56 37.40 -8.22
C ALA A 266 0.17 36.93 -6.81
N LEU A 267 0.73 37.56 -5.79
CA LEU A 267 0.29 37.43 -4.41
C LEU A 267 -0.77 38.49 -4.13
N GLN A 268 -2.04 38.11 -4.07
CA GLN A 268 -3.06 38.91 -3.40
C GLN A 268 -3.01 38.65 -1.88
N SER A 269 -2.68 39.73 -1.19
CA SER A 269 -2.95 40.13 0.19
C SER A 269 -3.89 39.26 1.03
N GLU A 270 -3.45 38.87 2.23
CA GLU A 270 -3.89 39.40 3.54
C GLU A 270 -3.31 38.57 4.71
N PHE A 271 -3.08 39.22 5.85
CA PHE A 271 -2.54 38.73 7.14
C PHE A 271 -1.01 38.65 7.35
N VAL A 272 -0.44 39.80 7.73
CA VAL A 272 0.85 39.91 8.45
C VAL A 272 0.57 40.47 9.86
N PRO A 273 0.78 39.70 10.95
CA PRO A 273 0.97 40.29 12.28
C PRO A 273 2.39 40.84 12.43
N ALA A 274 2.49 42.02 13.02
CA ALA A 274 3.68 42.85 13.14
C ALA A 274 4.76 42.27 14.08
N GLY A 275 6.03 42.54 13.73
CA GLY A 275 7.25 42.09 14.42
C GLY A 275 7.82 40.88 13.68
N TRP A 276 8.95 40.94 12.98
CA TRP A 276 10.27 41.35 13.43
C TRP A 276 11.05 41.92 12.22
N ARG A 277 11.52 43.17 12.32
CA ARG A 277 12.50 43.78 11.40
C ARG A 277 13.91 43.60 11.98
N ARG A 278 14.92 43.60 11.09
CA ARG A 278 16.40 43.61 11.31
C ARG A 278 16.95 42.19 11.58
N TYR A 279 17.87 41.60 10.82
CA TYR A 279 19.13 42.10 10.27
C TYR A 279 19.50 41.40 8.95
N CYS A 280 19.87 42.18 7.92
CA CYS A 280 20.73 41.77 6.81
C CYS A 280 21.59 42.99 6.44
N ALA A 281 22.80 43.03 6.97
CA ALA A 281 23.89 43.90 6.51
C ALA A 281 25.21 43.25 6.94
N GLN A 282 25.72 42.39 6.06
CA GLN A 282 27.13 42.07 5.74
C GLN A 282 27.19 40.74 5.01
#